data_AF-A0A5E4X185-F1
#
_entry.id   AF-A0A5E4X185-F1
#
_cell.length_a   1.000
_cell.length_b   1.000
_cell.length_c   1.000
_cell.angle_alpha   90.00
_cell.angle_beta   90.00
_cell.angle_gamma   90.00
#
_symmetry.space_group_name_H-M   'P 1'
#
loop_
_entity.id
_entity.type
_entity.pdbx_description
1 polymer ?
#
loop_
_entity_poly.entity_id
_entity_poly.type
_entity_poly.pdbx_seq_one_letter_code
_entity_poly.pdbx_strand_id
1 'polypeptide(L)' 'MYQLYVTDGFVTRLSDGATIPFADGNVDYEEFKRWLAAGNTPLPADKVAP' A
#
# COMPACT_ATOMS: atom_id res chain seq x y z
N MET A 1 7.66 -2.87 3.41
CA MET A 1 7.24 -1.50 3.80
C MET A 1 6.37 -0.94 2.69
N TYR A 2 5.38 -0.13 3.05
CA TYR A 2 4.34 0.32 2.13
C TYR A 2 4.14 1.82 2.21
N GLN A 3 3.64 2.42 1.14
CA GLN A 3 3.27 3.83 1.05
C GLN A 3 1.88 3.95 0.46
N LEU A 4 1.03 4.82 1.02
CA LEU A 4 -0.28 5.10 0.42
C LEU A 4 -0.11 5.64 -0.99
N TYR A 5 -1.01 5.27 -1.89
CA TYR A 5 -1.01 5.85 -3.23
C TYR A 5 -1.82 7.15 -3.24
N VAL A 6 -1.54 8.01 -4.22
CA VAL A 6 -2.23 9.31 -4.37
C VAL A 6 -3.72 9.16 -4.66
N THR A 7 -4.11 8.02 -5.23
CA THR A 7 -5.50 7.63 -5.44
C THR A 7 -5.90 6.63 -4.37
N ASP A 8 -7.05 6.87 -3.74
CA ASP A 8 -7.61 5.96 -2.76
C ASP A 8 -7.83 4.55 -3.34
N GLY A 9 -7.68 3.54 -2.50
CA GLY A 9 -7.83 2.14 -2.89
C GLY A 9 -6.55 1.48 -3.41
N PHE A 10 -5.40 2.14 -3.29
CA PHE A 10 -4.11 1.58 -3.69
C PHE A 10 -3.01 1.84 -2.67
N VAL A 11 -2.02 0.96 -2.67
CA VAL A 11 -0.79 1.11 -1.89
C VAL A 11 0.42 0.71 -2.75
N THR A 12 1.55 1.41 -2.59
CA THR A 12 2.81 1.04 -3.23
C THR A 12 3.64 0.21 -2.26
N ARG A 13 4.07 -0.99 -2.67
CA ARG A 13 5.08 -1.76 -1.96
C ARG A 13 6.47 -1.23 -2.31
N LEU A 14 7.22 -0.78 -1.30
CA LEU A 14 8.49 -0.08 -1.52
C LEU A 14 9.67 -1.01 -1.87
N SER A 15 9.55 -2.32 -1.66
CA SER A 15 10.63 -3.27 -1.98
C SER A 15 10.82 -3.49 -3.47
N ASP A 16 9.75 -3.37 -4.26
CA ASP A 16 9.73 -3.64 -5.70
C ASP A 16 8.98 -2.57 -6.52
N GLY A 17 8.37 -1.58 -5.86
CA GLY A 17 7.62 -0.51 -6.53
C GLY A 17 6.25 -0.92 -7.03
N ALA A 18 5.74 -2.09 -6.64
CA ALA A 18 4.43 -2.57 -7.10
C ALA A 18 3.29 -1.70 -6.55
N THR A 19 2.40 -1.23 -7.43
CA THR A 19 1.14 -0.57 -7.04
C THR A 19 0.04 -1.61 -6.89
N ILE A 20 -0.43 -1.80 -5.66
CA ILE A 20 -1.31 -2.88 -5.25
C ILE A 20 -2.72 -2.31 -5.03
N PRO A 21 -3.74 -2.76 -5.78
CA PRO A 21 -5.13 -2.40 -5.52
C PRO A 21 -5.67 -3.09 -4.27
N PHE A 22 -6.54 -2.41 -3.54
CA PHE A 22 -7.33 -2.97 -2.45
C PHE A 22 -8.45 -3.84 -3.00
N ALA A 23 -8.09 -5.06 -3.38
CA ALA A 23 -9.00 -6.04 -3.93
C ALA A 23 -8.95 -7.34 -3.13
N ASP A 24 -10.10 -7.85 -2.73
CA ASP A 24 -10.19 -9.14 -2.05
C ASP A 24 -9.69 -10.26 -2.96
N GLY A 25 -8.85 -11.15 -2.42
CA GLY A 25 -8.19 -12.19 -3.19
C GLY A 25 -6.89 -11.77 -3.88
N ASN A 26 -6.52 -10.48 -3.85
CA ASN A 26 -5.17 -10.06 -4.23
C ASN A 26 -4.19 -10.42 -3.11
N VAL A 27 -3.26 -11.34 -3.41
CA VAL A 27 -2.26 -11.84 -2.44
C VAL A 27 -1.42 -10.71 -1.85
N ASP A 28 -1.04 -9.71 -2.66
CA ASP A 28 -0.23 -8.58 -2.18
C ASP A 28 -1.02 -7.67 -1.22
N TYR A 29 -2.33 -7.53 -1.43
CA TYR A 29 -3.20 -6.79 -0.51
C TYR A 29 -3.43 -7.57 0.80
N GLU A 30 -3.61 -8.89 0.73
CA GLU A 30 -3.67 -9.74 1.93
C GLU A 30 -2.36 -9.71 2.73
N GLU A 31 -1.21 -9.61 2.06
CA GLU A 31 0.09 -9.38 2.72
C GLU A 31 0.14 -8.01 3.38
N PHE A 32 -0.29 -6.95 2.70
CA PHE A 32 -0.39 -5.61 3.27
C PHE A 32 -1.28 -5.59 4.52
N LYS A 33 -2.44 -6.24 4.51
CA LYS A 33 -3.33 -6.36 5.69
C LYS A 33 -2.65 -7.07 6.86
N ARG A 34 -1.91 -8.16 6.59
CA ARG A 34 -1.12 -8.86 7.62
C ARG A 34 -0.02 -7.97 8.20
N TRP A 35 0.64 -7.19 7.35
CA TRP A 35 1.65 -6.23 7.77
C TRP A 35 1.06 -5.12 8.67
N LEU A 36 -0.13 -4.60 8.35
CA LEU A 36 -0.86 -3.66 9.23
C LEU A 36 -1.25 -4.30 10.57
N ALA A 37 -1.75 -5.54 10.56
CA ALA A 37 -2.15 -6.26 11.77
C ALA A 37 -0.98 -6.53 12.74
N ALA A 38 0.25 -6.57 12.23
CA ALA A 38 1.47 -6.62 13.03
C ALA A 38 1.85 -5.29 13.69
N GLY A 39 1.04 -4.23 13.54
CA GLY A 39 1.24 -2.91 14.16
C GLY A 39 2.07 -1.94 13.32
N ASN A 40 2.27 -2.22 12.03
CA ASN A 40 2.99 -1.32 11.14
C ASN A 40 2.06 -0.26 10.53
N THR A 41 2.63 0.88 10.13
CA THR A 41 1.91 2.00 9.52
C THR A 41 2.55 2.37 8.18
N PRO A 42 1.78 2.47 7.07
CA PRO A 42 2.33 2.86 5.77
C PRO A 42 2.78 4.32 5.80
N LEU A 43 3.73 4.64 4.94
CA LEU A 43 4.08 6.04 4.68
C LEU A 43 2.90 6.78 4.03
N PRO A 44 2.79 8.10 4.25
CA PRO A 44 1.79 8.91 3.55
C PRO A 44 2.05 8.89 2.04
N ALA A 45 1.01 9.16 1.26
CA ALA A 45 1.15 9.27 -0.19
C ALA A 45 2.08 10.42 -0.57
N ASP A 46 2.77 10.26 -1.70
CA ASP A 46 3.55 11.34 -2.28
C ASP A 46 2.62 12.51 -2.61
N LYS A 47 3.13 13.74 -2.45
CA LYS A 47 2.38 14.91 -2.88
C LYS A 47 2.35 14.92 -4.40
N VAL A 48 1.16 14.88 -4.99
CA VAL A 48 1.00 15.29 -6.39
C VAL A 48 1.29 16.78 -6.43
N ALA A 49 2.42 17.17 -7.02
CA ALA A 49 2.62 18.58 -7.35
C ALA A 49 1.52 19.00 -8.35
N PRO A 50 0.91 20.19 -8.18
CA PRO A 50 -0.14 20.69 -9.07
C PRO A 50 0.36 20.94 -10.49
#